data_AF-A0A8H6X7R8-F1
#
_entry.id   AF-A0A8H6X7R8-F1
#
_cell.length_a   1.000
_cell.length_b   1.000
_cell.length_c   1.000
_cell.angle_alpha   90.00
_cell.angle_beta   90.00
_cell.angle_gamma   90.00
#
_symmetry.space_group_name_H-M   'P 1'
#
loop_
_entity.id
_entity.type
_entity.pdbx_description
1 polymer ?
#
loop_
_entity_poly.entity_id
_entity_poly.type
_entity_poly.pdbx_seq_one_letter_code
_entity_poly.pdbx_strand_id
1 'polypeptide(L)'
;MATTTELPNPFTPLAFLPPALASEFEVSRYLYAATLGAYVWDIGLNLGNDYTLLFKHKIRFPTIVYFLSRVFTLGFILLSFFFAVASIKNCNALALGGSVCFVLFWHPSKIAYVVFSIFWIAYVGAGITVIVGVRAAHIGPTMLCTITSFSANLEIVGVVALMNDTAIFFAISYRILAHTIVAKSLMARCRVFFGGTGLSTLSQALLESGQNFYL
;
A
#
# COMPACT_ATOMS: atom_id res chain seq x y z
N MET A 1 9.61 -9.66 50.92
CA MET A 1 9.07 -8.41 50.36
C MET A 1 8.39 -8.76 49.06
N ALA A 2 7.06 -8.77 49.04
CA ALA A 2 6.31 -8.89 47.80
C ALA A 2 6.43 -7.56 47.05
N THR A 3 7.16 -7.54 45.94
CA THR A 3 7.14 -6.42 45.00
C THR A 3 5.73 -6.36 44.43
N THR A 4 4.92 -5.43 44.92
CA THR A 4 3.69 -5.03 44.25
C THR A 4 4.10 -4.46 42.90
N THR A 5 4.05 -5.29 41.86
CA THR A 5 4.14 -4.82 40.47
C THR A 5 2.94 -3.91 40.25
N GLU A 6 3.15 -2.60 40.42
CA GLU A 6 2.15 -1.60 40.08
C GLU A 6 1.75 -1.83 38.62
N LEU A 7 0.45 -2.05 38.41
CA LEU A 7 -0.08 -2.21 37.08
C LEU A 7 0.15 -0.90 36.31
N PRO A 8 0.61 -0.97 35.04
CA PRO A 8 0.81 0.22 34.22
C PRO A 8 -0.46 1.07 34.14
N ASN A 9 -0.29 2.38 33.99
CA ASN A 9 -1.40 3.32 33.88
C ASN A 9 -2.34 2.89 32.72
N PRO A 10 -3.65 2.67 32.98
CA PRO A 10 -4.61 2.26 31.95
C PRO A 10 -4.78 3.28 30.81
N PHE A 11 -4.41 4.54 31.02
CA PHE A 11 -4.39 5.60 30.00
C PHE A 11 -3.12 5.58 29.15
N THR A 12 -2.19 4.65 29.40
CA THR A 12 -0.96 4.47 28.61
C THR A 12 -0.93 3.06 28.02
N PRO A 13 -1.71 2.78 26.95
CA PRO A 13 -1.86 1.41 26.42
C PRO A 13 -0.53 0.77 26.02
N LEU A 14 0.41 1.56 25.51
CA LEU A 14 1.75 1.09 25.11
C LEU A 14 2.58 0.57 26.28
N ALA A 15 2.30 0.99 27.52
CA ALA A 15 3.01 0.51 28.70
C ALA A 15 2.70 -0.96 29.05
N PHE A 16 1.67 -1.54 28.43
CA PHE A 16 1.36 -2.97 28.54
C PHE A 16 2.07 -3.83 27.48
N LEU A 17 2.83 -3.21 26.55
CA LEU A 17 3.63 -3.91 25.54
C LEU A 17 5.11 -3.95 25.93
N PRO A 18 5.88 -4.95 25.46
CA PRO A 18 7.33 -4.92 25.52
C PRO A 18 7.89 -3.64 24.87
N PRO A 19 8.95 -3.01 25.40
CA PRO A 19 9.44 -1.71 24.90
C PRO A 19 9.76 -1.66 23.40
N ALA A 20 10.30 -2.73 22.84
CA ALA A 20 10.57 -2.84 21.40
C ALA A 20 9.27 -2.77 20.58
N LEU A 21 8.28 -3.58 20.95
CA LEU A 21 6.98 -3.62 20.29
C LEU A 21 6.19 -2.32 20.46
N ALA A 22 6.30 -1.68 21.63
CA ALA A 22 5.70 -0.37 21.89
C ALA A 22 6.25 0.71 20.93
N SER A 23 7.57 0.71 20.72
CA SER A 23 8.25 1.65 19.82
C SER A 23 7.85 1.41 18.35
N GLU A 24 7.84 0.16 17.91
CA GLU A 24 7.40 -0.22 16.56
C GLU A 24 5.93 0.16 16.30
N PHE A 25 5.07 -0.06 17.28
CA PHE A 25 3.66 0.31 17.19
C PHE A 25 3.48 1.83 17.10
N GLU A 26 4.26 2.59 17.88
CA GLU A 26 4.22 4.05 17.84
C GLU A 26 4.70 4.60 16.48
N VAL A 27 5.80 4.08 15.94
CA VAL A 27 6.27 4.42 14.59
C VAL A 27 5.19 4.12 13.55
N SER A 28 4.56 2.94 13.64
CA SER A 28 3.49 2.53 12.72
C SER A 28 2.29 3.48 12.77
N ARG A 29 1.91 3.97 13.96
CA ARG A 29 0.84 4.98 14.11
C ARG A 29 1.14 6.26 13.33
N TYR A 30 2.36 6.78 13.45
CA TYR A 30 2.76 7.98 12.72
C TYR A 30 2.81 7.74 11.22
N LEU A 31 3.32 6.58 10.79
CA LEU A 31 3.31 6.21 9.38
C LEU A 31 1.90 6.15 8.79
N TYR A 32 0.94 5.53 9.49
CA TYR A 32 -0.44 5.48 9.02
C TYR A 32 -1.09 6.88 8.98
N ALA A 33 -0.83 7.73 9.96
CA ALA A 33 -1.31 9.12 9.96
C ALA A 33 -0.75 9.91 8.77
N ALA A 34 0.56 9.82 8.53
CA ALA A 34 1.23 10.47 7.41
C ALA A 34 0.72 9.94 6.07
N THR A 35 0.54 8.63 5.95
CA THR A 35 0.02 7.97 4.74
C THR A 35 -1.41 8.41 4.44
N LEU A 36 -2.28 8.48 5.46
CA LEU A 36 -3.64 8.99 5.31
C LEU A 36 -3.64 10.45 4.84
N GLY A 37 -2.81 11.30 5.47
CA GLY A 37 -2.67 12.70 5.07
C GLY A 37 -2.20 12.84 3.62
N ALA A 38 -1.15 12.13 3.24
CA ALA A 38 -0.61 12.13 1.88
C ALA A 38 -1.64 11.62 0.85
N TYR A 39 -2.39 10.57 1.19
CA TYR A 39 -3.41 10.00 0.31
C TYR A 39 -4.60 10.94 0.11
N VAL A 40 -5.08 11.57 1.20
CA VAL A 40 -6.14 12.60 1.11
C VAL A 40 -5.66 13.80 0.30
N TRP A 41 -4.41 14.20 0.48
CA TRP A 41 -3.80 15.27 -0.31
C TRP A 41 -3.74 14.93 -1.80
N ASP A 42 -3.35 13.70 -2.15
CA ASP A 42 -3.34 13.22 -3.54
C ASP A 42 -4.74 13.19 -4.17
N ILE A 43 -5.78 12.79 -3.42
CA ILE A 43 -7.17 12.89 -3.88
C ILE A 43 -7.52 14.36 -4.15
N GLY A 44 -7.15 15.28 -3.26
CA GLY A 44 -7.39 16.71 -3.42
C GLY A 44 -6.76 17.28 -4.69
N LEU A 45 -5.50 16.92 -4.97
CA LEU A 45 -4.78 17.35 -6.17
C LEU A 45 -5.40 16.77 -7.46
N ASN A 46 -5.86 15.53 -7.43
CA ASN A 46 -6.40 14.85 -8.60
C ASN A 46 -7.92 15.06 -8.79
N LEU A 47 -8.61 15.73 -7.86
CA LEU A 47 -10.07 15.87 -7.86
C LEU A 47 -10.62 16.45 -9.17
N GLY A 48 -9.94 17.42 -9.77
CA GLY A 48 -10.35 18.01 -11.05
C GLY A 48 -10.25 17.03 -12.23
N ASN A 49 -9.21 16.18 -12.23
CA ASN A 49 -9.03 15.13 -13.23
C ASN A 49 -10.05 14.01 -13.03
N ASP A 50 -10.27 13.60 -11.78
CA ASP A 50 -11.25 12.57 -11.40
C ASP A 50 -12.67 13.01 -11.75
N TYR A 51 -13.02 14.28 -11.49
CA TYR A 51 -14.29 14.87 -11.91
C TYR A 51 -14.46 14.83 -13.43
N THR A 52 -13.42 15.21 -14.17
CA THR A 52 -13.43 15.19 -15.64
C THR A 52 -13.58 13.76 -16.17
N LEU A 53 -12.98 12.77 -15.51
CA LEU A 53 -13.04 11.37 -15.90
C LEU A 53 -14.43 10.76 -15.63
N LEU A 54 -15.08 11.11 -14.52
CA LEU A 54 -16.42 10.61 -14.15
C LEU A 54 -17.54 11.27 -14.94
N PHE A 55 -17.49 12.59 -15.11
CA PHE A 55 -18.63 13.36 -15.59
C PHE A 55 -18.49 13.86 -17.02
N LYS A 56 -17.26 14.01 -17.54
CA LYS A 56 -17.02 14.53 -18.90
C LYS A 56 -16.62 13.45 -19.91
N HIS A 57 -16.25 12.26 -19.46
CA HIS A 57 -15.84 11.14 -20.32
C HIS A 57 -16.77 9.94 -20.18
N LYS A 58 -16.85 9.12 -21.22
CA LYS A 58 -17.62 7.87 -21.17
C LYS A 58 -16.95 6.89 -20.22
N ILE A 59 -17.67 6.44 -19.19
CA ILE A 59 -17.19 5.44 -18.24
C ILE A 59 -16.87 4.15 -18.99
N ARG A 60 -15.61 3.73 -18.92
CA ARG A 60 -15.13 2.46 -19.47
C ARG A 60 -14.61 1.59 -18.33
N PHE A 61 -14.37 0.31 -18.62
CA PHE A 61 -13.82 -0.64 -17.65
C PHE A 61 -12.58 -0.12 -16.90
N PRO A 62 -11.58 0.54 -17.54
CA PRO A 62 -10.43 1.10 -16.83
C PRO A 62 -10.80 2.19 -15.81
N THR A 63 -11.82 3.00 -16.10
CA THR A 63 -12.34 4.03 -15.19
C THR A 63 -12.92 3.39 -13.93
N ILE A 64 -13.70 2.32 -14.08
CA ILE A 64 -14.29 1.59 -12.96
C ILE A 64 -13.20 0.97 -12.09
N VAL A 65 -12.22 0.30 -12.71
CA VAL A 65 -11.08 -0.29 -12.00
C VAL A 65 -10.28 0.76 -11.25
N TYR A 66 -10.02 1.91 -11.86
CA TYR A 66 -9.31 3.03 -11.22
C TYR A 66 -10.04 3.53 -9.96
N PHE A 67 -11.34 3.80 -10.05
CA PHE A 67 -12.09 4.30 -8.88
C PHE A 67 -12.27 3.25 -7.79
N LEU A 68 -12.50 1.99 -8.15
CA LEU A 68 -12.53 0.89 -7.18
C LEU A 68 -11.19 0.77 -6.45
N SER A 69 -10.08 0.79 -7.19
CA SER A 69 -8.73 0.78 -6.62
C SER A 69 -8.55 1.94 -5.63
N ARG A 70 -8.92 3.18 -5.99
CA ARG A 70 -8.84 4.33 -5.08
C ARG A 70 -9.67 4.15 -3.80
N VAL A 71 -10.92 3.67 -3.93
CA VAL A 71 -11.81 3.44 -2.78
C VAL A 71 -11.27 2.36 -1.84
N PHE A 72 -10.81 1.23 -2.39
CA PHE A 72 -10.25 0.14 -1.58
C PHE A 72 -8.93 0.52 -0.91
N THR A 73 -8.09 1.32 -1.58
CA THR A 73 -6.86 1.87 -0.98
C THR A 73 -7.20 2.75 0.23
N LEU A 74 -8.13 3.69 0.06
CA LEU A 74 -8.56 4.57 1.13
C LEU A 74 -9.15 3.77 2.30
N GLY A 75 -9.99 2.78 1.99
CA GLY A 75 -10.54 1.86 2.98
C GLY A 75 -9.45 1.14 3.77
N PHE A 76 -8.44 0.59 3.09
CA PHE A 76 -7.31 -0.06 3.74
C PHE A 76 -6.55 0.90 4.67
N ILE A 77 -6.16 2.09 4.17
CA ILE A 77 -5.42 3.09 4.94
C ILE A 77 -6.22 3.52 6.19
N LEU A 78 -7.53 3.77 6.04
CA LEU A 78 -8.40 4.15 7.16
C LEU A 78 -8.51 3.04 8.20
N LEU A 79 -8.69 1.79 7.77
CA LEU A 79 -8.82 0.65 8.68
C LEU A 79 -7.50 0.40 9.42
N SER A 80 -6.35 0.52 8.75
CA SER A 80 -5.02 0.46 9.38
C SER A 80 -4.79 1.61 10.37
N PHE A 81 -5.19 2.83 10.01
CA PHE A 81 -5.09 3.97 10.92
C PHE A 81 -5.96 3.76 12.16
N PHE A 82 -7.23 3.40 11.99
CA PHE A 82 -8.13 3.12 13.13
C PHE A 82 -7.64 1.96 13.98
N PHE A 83 -7.03 0.94 13.38
CA PHE A 83 -6.44 -0.16 14.14
C PHE A 83 -5.37 0.33 15.12
N ALA A 84 -4.61 1.36 14.71
CA ALA A 84 -3.49 1.88 15.48
C ALA A 84 -3.88 2.97 16.50
N VAL A 85 -5.03 3.65 16.33
CA VAL A 85 -5.40 4.79 17.20
C VAL A 85 -6.77 4.69 17.88
N ALA A 86 -7.72 3.93 17.34
CA ALA A 86 -9.09 3.93 17.82
C ALA A 86 -9.31 2.90 18.94
N SER A 87 -10.23 3.22 19.85
CA SER A 87 -10.75 2.26 20.83
C SER A 87 -11.84 1.40 20.18
N ILE A 88 -11.56 0.12 19.97
CA ILE A 88 -12.39 -0.76 19.13
C ILE A 88 -12.86 -1.96 19.94
N LYS A 89 -14.16 -2.25 19.89
CA LYS A 89 -14.74 -3.41 20.59
C LYS A 89 -14.29 -4.75 20.00
N ASN A 90 -14.21 -4.83 18.67
CA ASN A 90 -13.90 -6.07 17.95
C ASN A 90 -12.66 -5.90 17.07
N CYS A 91 -11.46 -6.13 17.64
CA CYS A 91 -10.20 -6.00 16.91
C CYS A 91 -10.10 -6.93 15.68
N ASN A 92 -10.64 -8.15 15.76
CA ASN A 92 -10.64 -9.10 14.64
C ASN A 92 -11.50 -8.62 13.46
N ALA A 93 -12.65 -7.99 13.73
CA ALA A 93 -13.52 -7.48 12.67
C ALA A 93 -12.81 -6.35 11.89
N LEU A 94 -12.07 -5.49 12.59
CA LEU A 94 -11.29 -4.42 11.99
C LEU A 94 -10.11 -4.96 11.15
N ALA A 95 -9.38 -5.93 11.69
CA ALA A 95 -8.26 -6.57 10.99
C ALA A 95 -8.72 -7.32 9.72
N LEU A 96 -9.86 -8.02 9.79
CA LEU A 96 -10.49 -8.67 8.64
C LEU A 96 -10.97 -7.65 7.60
N GLY A 97 -11.57 -6.54 8.04
CA GLY A 97 -11.96 -5.46 7.14
C GLY A 97 -10.76 -4.91 6.35
N GLY A 98 -9.66 -4.60 7.04
CA GLY A 98 -8.44 -4.09 6.40
C GLY A 98 -7.88 -5.10 5.38
N SER A 99 -7.78 -6.35 5.80
CA SER A 99 -7.40 -7.50 4.98
C SER A 99 -8.22 -7.62 3.67
N VAL A 100 -9.54 -7.47 3.75
CA VAL A 100 -10.42 -7.53 2.58
C VAL A 100 -10.20 -6.33 1.65
N CYS A 101 -10.10 -5.11 2.19
CA CYS A 101 -9.79 -3.92 1.39
C CYS A 101 -8.46 -4.06 0.65
N PHE A 102 -7.44 -4.64 1.29
CA PHE A 102 -6.13 -4.88 0.68
C PHE A 102 -6.20 -5.81 -0.55
N VAL A 103 -7.00 -6.88 -0.48
CA VAL A 103 -7.17 -7.82 -1.61
C VAL A 103 -8.00 -7.20 -2.73
N LEU A 104 -9.07 -6.47 -2.38
CA LEU A 104 -9.97 -5.85 -3.38
C LEU A 104 -9.33 -4.66 -4.12
N PHE A 105 -8.29 -4.05 -3.54
CA PHE A 105 -7.51 -2.98 -4.18
C PHE A 105 -6.90 -3.39 -5.53
N TRP A 106 -6.55 -4.67 -5.73
CA TRP A 106 -5.73 -5.09 -6.87
C TRP A 106 -6.50 -5.87 -7.95
N HIS A 107 -7.23 -5.13 -8.79
CA HIS A 107 -7.88 -5.65 -10.00
C HIS A 107 -6.99 -5.50 -11.24
N PRO A 108 -6.74 -6.58 -12.02
CA PRO A 108 -5.88 -6.52 -13.18
C PRO A 108 -6.51 -5.73 -14.33
N SER A 109 -5.77 -4.77 -14.88
CA SER A 109 -6.06 -4.17 -16.18
C SER A 109 -5.42 -5.02 -17.29
N LYS A 110 -6.11 -5.19 -18.42
CA LYS A 110 -5.85 -6.22 -19.46
C LYS A 110 -4.53 -6.10 -20.25
N ILE A 111 -3.50 -5.40 -19.78
CA ILE A 111 -2.27 -5.19 -20.57
C ILE A 111 -1.03 -5.48 -19.73
N ALA A 112 -0.80 -6.79 -19.49
CA ALA A 112 0.48 -7.49 -19.53
C ALA A 112 0.30 -8.93 -18.95
N TYR A 113 -0.04 -9.90 -19.79
CA TYR A 113 -0.94 -11.00 -19.37
C TYR A 113 -0.32 -12.21 -18.66
N VAL A 114 1.02 -12.32 -18.50
CA VAL A 114 1.63 -13.52 -17.90
C VAL A 114 2.55 -13.20 -16.73
N VAL A 115 3.58 -12.37 -16.93
CA VAL A 115 4.55 -12.03 -15.87
C VAL A 115 3.85 -11.26 -14.74
N PHE A 116 3.02 -10.27 -15.08
CA PHE A 116 2.24 -9.54 -14.07
C PHE A 116 1.18 -10.40 -13.41
N SER A 117 0.58 -11.33 -14.14
CA SER A 117 -0.39 -12.26 -13.58
C SER A 117 0.23 -13.18 -12.52
N ILE A 118 1.50 -13.59 -12.68
CA ILE A 118 2.21 -14.42 -11.69
C ILE A 118 2.54 -13.62 -10.43
N PHE A 119 3.12 -12.43 -10.57
CA PHE A 119 3.36 -11.54 -9.41
C PHE A 119 2.05 -11.12 -8.73
N TRP A 120 0.97 -11.02 -9.50
CA TRP A 120 -0.39 -10.83 -8.99
C TRP A 120 -0.94 -12.00 -8.21
N ILE A 121 -0.83 -13.23 -8.71
CA ILE A 121 -1.25 -14.42 -7.94
C ILE A 121 -0.43 -14.50 -6.65
N ALA A 122 0.87 -14.22 -6.70
CA ALA A 122 1.73 -14.22 -5.53
C ALA A 122 1.32 -13.15 -4.50
N TYR A 123 1.02 -11.94 -4.95
CA TYR A 123 0.59 -10.83 -4.10
C TYR A 123 -0.80 -11.05 -3.51
N VAL A 124 -1.77 -11.52 -4.31
CA VAL A 124 -3.12 -11.88 -3.84
C VAL A 124 -3.05 -13.05 -2.87
N GLY A 125 -2.22 -14.07 -3.16
CA GLY A 125 -1.95 -15.17 -2.25
C GLY A 125 -1.37 -14.69 -0.92
N ALA A 126 -0.41 -13.76 -0.97
CA ALA A 126 0.17 -13.10 0.20
C ALA A 126 -0.86 -12.24 0.97
N GLY A 127 -1.78 -11.56 0.28
CA GLY A 127 -2.90 -10.87 0.91
C GLY A 127 -3.88 -11.83 1.60
N ILE A 128 -4.18 -12.96 0.96
CA ILE A 128 -5.05 -14.02 1.50
C ILE A 128 -4.44 -14.65 2.76
N THR A 129 -3.11 -14.88 2.79
CA THR A 129 -2.45 -15.40 4.00
C THR A 129 -2.50 -14.39 5.14
N VAL A 130 -2.48 -13.08 4.88
CA VAL A 130 -2.74 -12.04 5.89
C VAL A 130 -4.17 -12.16 6.42
N ILE A 131 -5.18 -12.32 5.55
CA ILE A 131 -6.59 -12.45 5.97
C ILE A 131 -6.78 -13.64 6.92
N VAL A 132 -6.18 -14.79 6.58
CA VAL A 132 -6.37 -16.04 7.34
C VAL A 132 -5.50 -16.07 8.61
N GLY A 133 -4.29 -15.49 8.54
CA GLY A 133 -3.23 -15.63 9.54
C GLY A 133 -3.17 -14.52 10.59
N VAL A 134 -3.76 -13.34 10.34
CA VAL A 134 -3.78 -12.27 11.34
C VAL A 134 -4.84 -12.57 12.40
N ARG A 135 -4.42 -12.53 13.65
CA ARG A 135 -5.31 -12.45 14.82
C ARG A 135 -4.98 -11.16 15.55
N ALA A 136 -6.03 -10.42 15.87
CA ALA A 136 -5.92 -9.18 16.63
C ALA A 136 -6.63 -9.34 17.97
N ALA A 137 -6.01 -8.80 19.01
CA ALA A 137 -6.60 -8.76 20.34
C ALA A 137 -6.34 -7.40 20.98
N HIS A 138 -6.94 -7.19 22.14
CA HIS A 138 -6.75 -5.99 22.94
C HIS A 138 -5.38 -5.97 23.62
N ILE A 139 -4.80 -4.78 23.74
CA ILE A 139 -3.56 -4.54 24.49
C ILE A 139 -3.92 -4.48 25.98
N GLY A 140 -3.61 -5.55 26.71
CA GLY A 140 -3.90 -5.64 28.14
C GLY A 140 -5.38 -5.38 28.45
N PRO A 141 -5.71 -4.54 29.45
CA PRO A 141 -7.10 -4.19 29.78
C PRO A 141 -7.69 -3.06 28.90
N THR A 142 -6.94 -2.57 27.91
CA THR A 142 -7.36 -1.41 27.12
C THR A 142 -8.21 -1.80 25.91
N MET A 143 -8.89 -0.83 25.30
CA MET A 143 -9.68 -1.04 24.08
C MET A 143 -8.85 -0.83 22.79
N LEU A 144 -7.53 -0.74 22.91
CA LEU A 144 -6.63 -0.59 21.76
C LEU A 144 -6.24 -1.96 21.21
N CYS A 145 -6.16 -2.10 19.89
CA CYS A 145 -5.87 -3.36 19.23
C CYS A 145 -4.38 -3.55 18.97
N THR A 146 -3.90 -4.78 19.08
CA THR A 146 -2.59 -5.22 18.60
C THR A 146 -2.71 -6.55 17.88
N ILE A 147 -1.72 -6.85 17.04
CA ILE A 147 -1.62 -8.15 16.36
C ILE A 147 -0.95 -9.11 17.34
N THR A 148 -1.65 -10.20 17.69
CA THR A 148 -1.17 -11.17 18.69
C THR A 148 -0.54 -12.43 18.10
N SER A 149 -0.76 -12.69 16.80
CA SER A 149 -0.11 -13.79 16.11
C SER A 149 0.41 -13.34 14.74
N PHE A 150 1.72 -13.50 14.55
CA PHE A 150 2.37 -13.45 13.26
C PHE A 150 2.61 -14.90 12.81
N SER A 151 2.05 -15.30 11.67
CA SER A 151 2.63 -16.45 10.98
C SER A 151 3.93 -16.00 10.34
N ALA A 152 4.99 -16.82 10.40
CA ALA A 152 6.31 -16.52 9.83
C ALA A 152 6.28 -16.16 8.33
N ASN A 153 5.15 -16.41 7.65
CA ASN A 153 4.91 -16.11 6.26
C ASN A 153 4.55 -14.63 5.97
N LEU A 154 4.41 -13.78 7.00
CA LEU A 154 4.04 -12.36 6.81
C LEU A 154 5.20 -11.49 6.33
N GLU A 155 6.45 -11.80 6.68
CA GLU A 155 7.63 -11.10 6.15
C GLU A 155 7.73 -11.26 4.63
N ILE A 156 7.32 -12.43 4.11
CA ILE A 156 7.28 -12.76 2.69
C ILE A 156 6.33 -11.82 1.94
N VAL A 157 5.25 -11.33 2.59
CA VAL A 157 4.28 -10.43 1.97
C VAL A 157 4.94 -9.12 1.54
N GLY A 158 5.78 -8.53 2.42
CA GLY A 158 6.51 -7.31 2.12
C GLY A 158 7.50 -7.49 0.96
N VAL A 159 8.23 -8.60 0.95
CA VAL A 159 9.19 -8.91 -0.13
C VAL A 159 8.47 -9.13 -1.45
N VAL A 160 7.37 -9.89 -1.47
CA VAL A 160 6.58 -10.13 -2.67
C VAL A 160 5.96 -8.84 -3.21
N ALA A 161 5.51 -7.94 -2.34
CA ALA A 161 5.02 -6.61 -2.72
C ALA A 161 6.12 -5.78 -3.40
N LEU A 162 7.31 -5.70 -2.80
CA LEU A 162 8.44 -4.97 -3.38
C LEU A 162 8.89 -5.56 -4.72
N MET A 163 8.93 -6.88 -4.84
CA MET A 163 9.25 -7.56 -6.10
C MET A 163 8.23 -7.24 -7.19
N ASN A 164 6.94 -7.23 -6.85
CA ASN A 164 5.86 -6.87 -7.75
C ASN A 164 5.99 -5.42 -8.23
N ASP A 165 6.17 -4.46 -7.32
CA ASP A 165 6.31 -3.04 -7.66
C ASP A 165 7.54 -2.80 -8.55
N THR A 166 8.64 -3.47 -8.24
CA THR A 166 9.88 -3.42 -9.04
C THR A 166 9.65 -3.99 -10.44
N ALA A 167 8.97 -5.13 -10.56
CA ALA A 167 8.63 -5.71 -11.87
C ALA A 167 7.72 -4.78 -12.70
N ILE A 168 6.72 -4.13 -12.06
CA ILE A 168 5.84 -3.13 -12.70
C ILE A 168 6.66 -1.96 -13.22
N PHE A 169 7.50 -1.38 -12.36
CA PHE A 169 8.36 -0.26 -12.73
C PHE A 169 9.26 -0.60 -13.92
N PHE A 170 9.92 -1.77 -13.90
CA PHE A 170 10.75 -2.20 -15.01
C PHE A 170 9.98 -2.43 -16.30
N ALA A 171 8.78 -3.02 -16.26
CA ALA A 171 8.01 -3.24 -17.48
C ALA A 171 7.45 -1.95 -18.08
N ILE A 172 6.99 -1.01 -17.24
CA ILE A 172 6.57 0.32 -17.70
C ILE A 172 7.76 1.04 -18.32
N SER A 173 8.91 1.03 -17.64
CA SER A 173 10.16 1.61 -18.13
C SER A 173 10.59 0.99 -19.46
N TYR A 174 10.58 -0.34 -19.57
CA TYR A 174 10.90 -1.06 -20.80
C TYR A 174 9.93 -0.72 -21.93
N ARG A 175 8.62 -0.63 -21.66
CA ARG A 175 7.62 -0.28 -22.66
C ARG A 175 7.83 1.15 -23.18
N ILE A 176 8.13 2.09 -22.30
CA ILE A 176 8.49 3.47 -22.66
C ILE A 176 9.77 3.48 -23.53
N LEU A 177 10.78 2.69 -23.15
CA LEU A 177 12.02 2.53 -23.89
C LEU A 177 11.80 1.85 -25.27
N ALA A 178 10.87 0.92 -25.35
CA ALA A 178 10.56 0.18 -26.58
C ALA A 178 9.80 1.05 -27.59
N HIS A 179 8.94 1.95 -27.10
CA HIS A 179 8.08 2.83 -27.90
C HIS A 179 8.61 4.26 -28.07
N THR A 180 9.81 4.58 -27.57
CA THR A 180 10.46 5.87 -27.84
C THR A 180 10.86 5.92 -29.31
N ILE A 181 10.12 6.73 -30.08
CA ILE A 181 10.17 6.85 -31.56
C ILE A 181 11.55 7.32 -32.07
N VAL A 182 12.40 7.84 -31.19
CA VAL A 182 13.58 8.66 -31.54
C VAL A 182 14.84 7.84 -31.83
N ALA A 183 14.96 6.57 -31.44
CA ALA A 183 16.25 5.86 -31.51
C ALA A 183 16.19 4.42 -32.06
N LYS A 184 17.09 4.11 -33.01
CA LYS A 184 17.23 2.78 -33.66
C LYS A 184 17.96 1.74 -32.82
N SER A 185 18.74 2.12 -31.80
CA SER A 185 19.49 1.18 -30.95
C SER A 185 19.10 1.27 -29.46
N LEU A 186 19.16 0.15 -28.74
CA LEU A 186 18.85 0.08 -27.29
C LEU A 186 19.73 1.02 -26.46
N MET A 187 21.00 1.15 -26.81
CA MET A 187 21.93 2.04 -26.12
C MET A 187 21.57 3.52 -26.31
N ALA A 188 21.13 3.91 -27.51
CA ALA A 188 20.64 5.27 -27.77
C ALA A 188 19.29 5.53 -27.07
N ARG A 189 18.42 4.52 -26.97
CA ARG A 189 17.17 4.61 -26.20
C ARG A 189 17.42 4.76 -24.70
N CYS A 190 18.35 4.01 -24.12
CA CYS A 190 18.76 4.17 -22.72
C CYS A 190 19.36 5.56 -22.48
N ARG A 191 20.18 6.08 -23.39
CA ARG A 191 20.75 7.43 -23.27
C ARG A 191 19.66 8.51 -23.30
N VAL A 192 18.62 8.36 -24.13
CA VAL A 192 17.46 9.27 -24.15
C VAL A 192 16.62 9.15 -22.87
N PHE A 193 16.45 7.93 -22.35
CA PHE A 193 15.73 7.64 -21.12
C PHE A 193 16.37 8.25 -19.88
N PHE A 194 17.67 8.04 -19.68
CA PHE A 194 18.40 8.62 -18.55
C PHE A 194 18.78 10.09 -18.77
N GLY A 195 18.79 10.58 -20.01
CA GLY A 195 19.13 11.95 -20.37
C GLY A 195 17.93 12.91 -20.50
N GLY A 196 16.69 12.42 -20.41
CA GLY A 196 15.45 13.22 -20.48
C GLY A 196 15.11 13.81 -21.86
N THR A 197 16.08 13.98 -22.75
CA THR A 197 15.91 14.60 -24.07
C THR A 197 15.28 13.62 -25.08
N GLY A 198 13.95 13.56 -25.13
CA GLY A 198 13.20 12.85 -26.18
C GLY A 198 11.99 12.03 -25.71
N LEU A 199 11.65 12.06 -24.42
CA LEU A 199 10.43 11.45 -23.90
C LEU A 199 9.27 12.44 -23.88
N SER A 200 8.04 11.93 -24.00
CA SER A 200 6.86 12.77 -23.75
C SER A 200 6.84 13.20 -22.28
N THR A 201 6.36 14.41 -22.00
CA THR A 201 6.30 14.99 -20.65
C THR A 201 5.63 14.06 -19.64
N LEU A 202 4.64 13.29 -20.08
CA LEU A 202 3.95 12.28 -19.27
C LEU A 202 4.86 11.10 -18.89
N SER A 203 5.65 10.58 -19.83
CA SER A 203 6.59 9.48 -19.54
C SER A 203 7.72 9.92 -18.64
N GLN A 204 8.18 11.16 -18.77
CA GLN A 204 9.22 11.72 -17.90
C GLN A 204 8.72 11.90 -16.47
N ALA A 205 7.52 12.48 -16.28
CA ALA A 205 6.92 12.64 -14.95
C ALA A 205 6.65 11.29 -14.25
N LEU A 206 6.22 10.27 -14.98
CA LEU A 206 6.03 8.91 -14.44
C LEU A 206 7.35 8.26 -13.99
N LEU A 207 8.44 8.50 -14.71
CA LEU A 207 9.76 7.95 -14.37
C LEU A 207 10.39 8.66 -13.18
N GLU A 208 10.33 9.99 -13.15
CA GLU A 208 10.80 10.77 -12.00
C GLU A 208 10.03 10.40 -10.74
N SER A 209 8.70 10.25 -10.83
CA SER A 209 7.88 9.80 -9.70
C SER A 209 8.22 8.38 -9.25
N GLY A 210 8.53 7.46 -10.17
CA GLY A 210 8.91 6.09 -9.83
C GLY A 210 10.32 5.99 -9.24
N GLN A 211 11.26 6.82 -9.70
CA GLN A 211 12.64 6.86 -9.17
C GLN A 211 12.68 7.42 -7.74
N ASN A 212 11.87 8.43 -7.43
CA ASN A 212 11.74 8.97 -6.08
C ASN A 212 11.18 7.97 -5.05
N PHE A 213 10.55 6.88 -5.49
CA PHE A 213 10.08 5.82 -4.58
C PHE A 213 11.22 4.93 -4.06
N TYR A 214 12.36 4.88 -4.76
CA TYR A 214 13.51 4.01 -4.43
C TYR A 214 14.71 4.75 -3.83
N LEU A 215 14.64 6.08 -3.71
CA LEU A 215 15.64 6.95 -3.09
C LEU A 215 15.23 7.30 -1.66
#